data_AF-A0A022PML2-F1
#
_entry.id   AF-A0A022PML2-F1
#
_cell.length_a   1.000
_cell.length_b   1.000
_cell.length_c   1.000
_cell.angle_alpha   90.00
_cell.angle_beta   90.00
_cell.angle_gamma   90.00
#
_symmetry.space_group_name_H-M   'P 1'
#
loop_
_entity.id
_entity.type
_entity.pdbx_description
1 polymer ?
#
loop_
_entity_poly.entity_id
_entity_poly.type
_entity_poly.pdbx_seq_one_letter_code
_entity_poly.pdbx_strand_id
1 'polypeptide(L)'
;MKKFMLGALLLGIASAANAGSGADKPIELTDQECMAQWNMSRASQSCDVFIWKQGDETCAITSQCRTDNGGFIDNGTEYFPYFKVSEIMNCNGRLKMGRC
;
A
#
# COMPACT_ATOMS: atom_id res chain seq x y z
N MET A 1 -43.89 -15.27 -2.74
CA MET A 1 -43.95 -13.82 -3.05
C MET A 1 -42.86 -13.49 -4.06
N LYS A 2 -43.24 -12.72 -5.10
CA LYS A 2 -42.41 -12.05 -6.13
C LYS A 2 -41.42 -12.89 -6.96
N LYS A 3 -41.78 -12.99 -8.25
CA LYS A 3 -40.90 -13.18 -9.42
C LYS A 3 -40.04 -11.91 -9.64
N PHE A 4 -39.31 -11.88 -10.75
CA PHE A 4 -38.44 -10.83 -11.33
C PHE A 4 -36.97 -10.96 -10.92
N MET A 5 -35.98 -10.94 -11.81
CA MET A 5 -35.81 -11.19 -13.25
C MET A 5 -34.28 -11.11 -13.45
N LEU A 6 -33.72 -11.89 -14.36
CA LEU A 6 -32.33 -11.72 -14.81
C LEU A 6 -32.10 -10.28 -15.26
N GLY A 7 -31.03 -9.66 -14.77
CA GLY A 7 -30.48 -8.42 -15.30
C GLY A 7 -28.99 -8.63 -15.58
N ALA A 8 -28.67 -9.27 -16.70
CA ALA A 8 -27.33 -9.20 -17.27
C ALA A 8 -27.14 -7.80 -17.86
N LEU A 9 -26.31 -6.98 -17.22
CA LEU A 9 -25.87 -5.70 -17.77
C LEU A 9 -24.40 -5.84 -18.18
N LEU A 10 -24.19 -6.36 -19.40
CA LEU A 10 -22.95 -6.17 -20.15
C LEU A 10 -22.97 -4.73 -20.69
N LEU A 11 -22.30 -3.81 -19.99
CA LEU A 11 -21.95 -2.50 -20.55
C LEU A 11 -20.47 -2.50 -20.90
N GLY A 12 -20.23 -2.25 -22.18
CA GLY A 12 -19.00 -2.57 -22.89
C GLY A 12 -17.75 -1.87 -22.39
N ILE A 13 -16.65 -2.60 -22.55
CA ILE A 13 -15.28 -2.13 -22.59
C ILE A 13 -15.11 -1.12 -23.74
N ALA A 14 -15.16 0.17 -23.42
CA ALA A 14 -14.53 1.18 -24.27
C ALA A 14 -13.08 1.35 -23.80
N SER A 15 -12.18 0.52 -24.33
CA SER A 15 -10.74 0.77 -24.24
C SER A 15 -10.41 1.97 -25.11
N ALA A 16 -10.47 3.18 -24.54
CA ALA A 16 -9.83 4.33 -25.15
C ALA A 16 -8.30 4.12 -25.04
N ALA A 17 -7.71 3.49 -26.05
CA ALA A 17 -6.27 3.51 -26.25
C ALA A 17 -5.86 4.92 -26.68
N ASN A 18 -5.62 5.79 -25.70
CA ASN A 18 -4.99 7.08 -25.98
C ASN A 18 -3.49 6.84 -26.18
N ALA A 19 -3.10 6.66 -27.44
CA ALA A 19 -1.70 6.72 -27.87
C ALA A 19 -1.19 8.16 -27.72
N GLY A 20 -0.92 8.56 -26.48
CA GLY A 20 -0.20 9.77 -26.16
C GLY A 20 1.29 9.49 -26.25
N SER A 21 1.93 10.00 -27.30
CA SER A 21 3.38 10.25 -27.35
C SER A 21 3.73 11.29 -26.28
N GLY A 22 3.77 10.87 -25.02
CA GLY A 22 4.36 11.63 -23.93
C GLY A 22 5.72 11.04 -23.65
N ALA A 23 6.77 11.86 -23.72
CA ALA A 23 8.03 11.52 -23.07
C ALA A 23 7.71 10.99 -21.67
N ASP A 24 8.22 9.80 -21.34
CA ASP A 24 8.07 9.19 -20.02
C ASP A 24 8.56 10.20 -18.97
N LYS A 25 7.64 11.02 -18.46
CA LYS A 25 7.88 11.71 -17.21
C LYS A 25 8.03 10.59 -16.19
N PRO A 26 9.12 10.56 -15.41
CA PRO A 26 9.19 9.67 -14.26
C PRO A 26 7.88 9.84 -13.50
N ILE A 27 7.17 8.74 -13.28
CA ILE A 27 5.98 8.74 -12.43
C ILE A 27 6.49 9.21 -11.08
N GLU A 28 6.21 10.48 -10.73
CA GLU A 28 6.66 11.05 -9.47
C GLU A 28 5.92 10.35 -8.36
N LEU A 29 6.64 9.60 -7.52
CA LEU A 29 6.08 8.97 -6.35
C LEU A 29 5.34 10.01 -5.49
N THR A 30 4.18 9.63 -4.99
CA THR A 30 3.31 10.43 -4.12
C THR A 30 3.15 9.78 -2.75
N ASP A 31 2.77 10.57 -1.74
CA ASP A 31 2.42 10.05 -0.41
C ASP A 31 1.30 8.99 -0.50
N GLN A 32 0.35 9.20 -1.42
CA GLN A 32 -0.77 8.28 -1.64
C GLN A 32 -0.32 6.93 -2.17
N GLU A 33 0.69 6.88 -3.05
CA GLU A 33 1.25 5.63 -3.54
C GLU A 33 1.99 4.87 -2.43
N CYS A 34 2.75 5.58 -1.59
CA CYS A 34 3.35 4.98 -0.39
C CYS A 34 2.29 4.38 0.55
N MET A 35 1.21 5.13 0.82
CA MET A 35 0.09 4.62 1.61
C MET A 35 -0.61 3.42 0.94
N ALA A 36 -0.77 3.44 -0.37
CA ALA A 36 -1.38 2.34 -1.12
C ALA A 36 -0.55 1.05 -1.00
N GLN A 37 0.77 1.13 -1.16
CA GLN A 37 1.65 -0.02 -0.95
C GLN A 37 1.63 -0.50 0.50
N TRP A 38 1.61 0.42 1.46
CA TRP A 38 1.52 0.06 2.88
C TRP A 38 0.25 -0.72 3.18
N ASN A 39 -0.89 -0.29 2.65
CA ASN A 39 -2.18 -0.96 2.85
C ASN A 39 -2.23 -2.37 2.25
N MET A 40 -1.34 -2.70 1.31
CA MET A 40 -1.17 -4.06 0.80
C MET A 40 -0.27 -4.94 1.67
N SER A 41 0.55 -4.33 2.54
CA SER A 41 1.45 -5.04 3.45
C SER A 41 0.68 -5.80 4.53
N ARG A 42 1.27 -6.88 5.05
CA ARG A 42 0.70 -7.58 6.21
C ARG A 42 0.83 -6.77 7.50
N ALA A 43 1.85 -5.91 7.58
CA ALA A 43 2.05 -5.03 8.73
C ALA A 43 0.87 -4.08 8.97
N SER A 44 0.23 -3.60 7.90
CA SER A 44 -0.93 -2.67 7.97
C SER A 44 -2.08 -3.14 8.85
N GLN A 45 -2.22 -4.44 9.07
CA GLN A 45 -3.29 -5.02 9.88
C GLN A 45 -3.02 -4.91 11.40
N SER A 46 -1.81 -4.51 11.79
CA SER A 46 -1.34 -4.62 13.17
C SER A 46 -0.45 -3.48 13.63
N CYS A 47 -0.31 -2.43 12.82
CA CYS A 47 0.49 -1.25 13.14
C CYS A 47 -0.30 0.03 12.83
N ASP A 48 -0.17 1.01 13.72
CA ASP A 48 -0.55 2.40 13.46
C ASP A 48 0.63 3.13 12.81
N VAL A 49 0.35 3.95 11.80
CA VAL A 49 1.42 4.58 10.99
C VAL A 49 1.16 6.03 10.60
N PHE A 50 2.27 6.72 10.35
CA PHE A 50 2.32 7.95 9.56
C PHE A 50 3.29 7.71 8.39
N ILE A 51 2.85 7.98 7.16
CA ILE A 51 3.57 7.63 5.93
C ILE A 51 3.62 8.82 4.99
N TRP A 52 4.80 9.07 4.44
CA TRP A 52 5.02 10.09 3.41
C TRP A 52 6.13 9.66 2.46
N LYS A 53 6.18 10.25 1.28
CA LYS A 53 7.26 10.04 0.32
C LYS A 53 8.53 10.75 0.75
N GLN A 54 9.66 10.16 0.41
CA GLN A 54 10.99 10.74 0.57
C GLN A 54 11.73 10.64 -0.77
N GLY A 55 11.76 11.74 -1.53
CA GLY A 55 12.27 11.73 -2.89
C GLY A 55 11.38 10.93 -3.85
N ASP A 56 11.98 10.35 -4.89
CA ASP A 56 11.23 9.77 -6.02
C ASP A 56 10.94 8.27 -5.88
N GLU A 57 11.60 7.58 -4.95
CA GLU A 57 11.52 6.09 -4.87
C GLU A 57 11.42 5.53 -3.45
N THR A 58 11.39 6.38 -2.42
CA THR A 58 11.41 5.95 -1.01
C THR A 58 10.16 6.40 -0.29
N CYS A 59 9.65 5.54 0.58
CA CYS A 59 8.59 5.84 1.53
C CYS A 59 9.20 5.88 2.93
N ALA A 60 8.96 6.98 3.65
CA ALA A 60 9.26 7.10 5.07
C ALA A 60 8.04 6.66 5.88
N ILE A 61 8.25 5.78 6.85
CA ILE A 61 7.20 5.16 7.64
C ILE A 61 7.55 5.30 9.12
N THR A 62 6.78 6.10 9.84
CA THR A 62 6.77 6.07 11.31
C THR A 62 5.71 5.09 11.76
N SER A 63 6.05 4.13 12.62
CA SER A 63 5.10 3.08 13.02
C SER A 63 5.14 2.72 14.49
N GLN A 64 3.96 2.41 15.03
CA GLN A 64 3.78 1.72 16.30
C GLN A 64 3.07 0.39 16.02
N CYS A 65 3.75 -0.73 16.28
CA CYS A 65 3.29 -2.06 15.91
C CYS A 65 2.97 -2.92 17.11
N ARG A 66 1.87 -3.69 17.02
CA ARG A 66 1.44 -4.61 18.06
C ARG A 66 2.40 -5.80 18.17
N THR A 67 2.73 -6.22 19.39
CA THR A 67 3.49 -7.43 19.69
C THR A 67 2.56 -8.63 19.92
N ASP A 68 3.10 -9.85 19.89
CA ASP A 68 2.32 -11.08 20.08
C ASP A 68 1.70 -11.18 21.50
N ASN A 69 2.33 -10.53 22.48
CA ASN A 69 1.81 -10.42 23.84
C ASN A 69 0.85 -9.22 24.05
N GLY A 70 0.46 -8.54 22.97
CA GLY A 70 -0.54 -7.46 22.99
C GLY A 70 -0.03 -6.07 23.36
N GLY A 71 1.27 -5.91 23.59
CA GLY A 71 1.92 -4.61 23.73
C GLY A 71 2.17 -3.92 22.38
N PHE A 72 2.91 -2.82 22.41
CA PHE A 72 3.28 -2.05 21.22
C PHE A 72 4.76 -1.68 21.25
N ILE A 73 5.39 -1.69 20.08
CA ILE A 73 6.76 -1.21 19.87
C ILE A 73 6.71 -0.02 18.91
N ASP A 74 7.33 1.07 19.32
CA ASP A 74 7.64 2.20 18.45
C ASP A 74 8.92 1.86 17.65
N ASN A 75 8.82 1.93 16.32
CA ASN A 75 9.95 1.68 15.42
C ASN A 75 10.65 2.98 14.98
N GLY A 76 10.17 4.14 15.40
CA GLY A 76 10.62 5.42 14.85
C GLY A 76 10.32 5.51 13.36
N THR A 77 11.08 6.36 12.66
CA THR A 77 10.98 6.50 11.21
C THR A 77 11.96 5.56 10.51
N GLU A 78 11.42 4.65 9.71
CA GLU A 78 12.18 3.76 8.82
C GLU A 78 11.94 4.15 7.36
N TYR A 79 12.91 3.86 6.49
CA TYR A 79 12.88 4.23 5.07
C TYR A 79 12.91 2.98 4.21
N PHE A 80 11.88 2.81 3.39
CA PHE A 80 11.72 1.63 2.53
C PHE A 80 11.63 2.05 1.06
N PRO A 81 12.27 1.33 0.13
CA PRO A 81 12.00 1.50 -1.28
C PRO A 81 10.51 1.27 -1.57
N TYR A 82 9.89 2.12 -2.38
CA TYR A 82 8.46 2.07 -2.70
C TYR A 82 7.99 0.65 -3.10
N PHE A 83 8.75 0.00 -3.98
CA PHE A 83 8.44 -1.35 -4.49
C PHE A 83 8.54 -2.46 -3.43
N LYS A 84 9.11 -2.18 -2.26
CA LYS A 84 9.28 -3.12 -1.13
C LYS A 84 8.25 -2.92 -0.03
N VAL A 85 7.51 -1.82 -0.03
CA VAL A 85 6.60 -1.47 1.07
C VAL A 85 5.48 -2.50 1.24
N SER A 86 4.95 -3.07 0.15
CA SER A 86 3.93 -4.12 0.22
C SER A 86 4.44 -5.47 0.74
N GLU A 87 5.76 -5.67 0.82
CA GLU A 87 6.39 -6.87 1.39
C GLU A 87 6.61 -6.79 2.91
N ILE A 88 6.28 -5.65 3.54
CA ILE A 88 6.54 -5.41 4.97
C ILE A 88 5.61 -6.27 5.84
N MET A 89 6.21 -6.85 6.87
CA MET A 89 5.55 -7.62 7.91
C MET A 89 5.82 -7.00 9.28
N ASN A 90 4.84 -7.14 10.18
CA ASN A 90 5.05 -6.93 11.60
C ASN A 90 5.54 -8.24 12.24
N CYS A 91 6.80 -8.26 12.67
CA CYS A 91 7.46 -9.38 13.33
C CYS A 91 7.61 -9.09 14.83
N ASN A 92 6.55 -9.39 15.58
CA ASN A 92 6.47 -9.15 17.03
C ASN A 92 6.83 -7.70 17.41
N GLY A 93 6.17 -6.74 16.76
CA GLY A 93 6.34 -5.30 16.95
C GLY A 93 7.43 -4.64 16.11
N ARG A 94 8.24 -5.41 15.36
CA ARG A 94 9.32 -4.88 14.50
C ARG A 94 8.97 -5.01 13.02
N LEU A 95 9.18 -3.97 12.23
CA LEU A 95 9.03 -4.05 10.78
C LEU A 95 10.15 -4.88 10.16
N LYS A 96 9.80 -5.80 9.26
CA LYS A 96 10.76 -6.55 8.43
C LYS A 96 10.22 -6.75 7.02
N MET A 97 11.11 -6.86 6.05
CA MET A 97 10.75 -7.26 4.69
C MET A 97 10.75 -8.79 4.57
N GLY A 98 9.69 -9.36 4.00
CA GLY A 98 9.67 -10.76 3.57
C GLY A 98 9.18 -11.76 4.63
N ARG A 99 9.98 -12.12 5.63
CA ARG A 99 9.61 -13.12 6.66
C ARG A 99 10.02 -12.70 8.07
N CYS A 100 9.21 -13.15 9.02
CA CYS A 100 9.58 -13.35 10.42
C CYS A 100 10.15 -14.78 10.57
#